data_AF-A0A973J494-F1
#
_entry.id   AF-A0A973J494-F1
#
_cell.length_a   1.000
_cell.length_b   1.000
_cell.length_c   1.000
_cell.angle_alpha   90.00
_cell.angle_beta   90.00
_cell.angle_gamma   90.00
#
_symmetry.space_group_name_H-M   'P 1'
#
loop_
_entity.id
_entity.type
_entity.pdbx_description
1 polymer ?
#
loop_
_entity_poly.entity_id
_entity_poly.type
_entity_poly.pdbx_seq_one_letter_code
_entity_poly.pdbx_strand_id
1 'polypeptide(L)'
;MNQKIKSFFIFVIKFTWGKIIKLISFIFSKSVGIIFLTFILVNFFGGKLAEEAQKRFSDYQHEKTLKDSELKAATKVFEEVSRLMDKRIYRMEKLNWELKDNKDLVKIDKQMDEYRESLYDWNDSRNRDVALMEIYFGKDVSKYFDEDVHSAIKDAGKLLENYYYMPKWERKEEIGWEIDGRLGDLENKSKALNIKMLELIQKQKVGIFNPNISSD
;
A
#
# COMPACT_ATOMS: atom_id res chain seq x y z
N MET A 1 38.12 67.66 -67.09
CA MET A 1 36.74 67.16 -67.03
C MET A 1 36.56 66.02 -65.99
N ASN A 2 37.12 66.12 -64.77
CA ASN A 2 37.24 64.92 -63.91
C ASN A 2 36.96 65.09 -62.39
N GLN A 3 36.66 66.30 -61.92
CA GLN A 3 36.35 66.54 -60.49
C GLN A 3 34.85 66.47 -60.18
N LYS A 4 33.99 66.97 -61.09
CA LYS A 4 32.53 66.93 -60.91
C LYS A 4 31.96 65.51 -60.92
N ILE A 5 32.53 64.61 -61.74
CA ILE A 5 32.10 63.21 -61.83
C ILE A 5 32.48 62.43 -60.56
N LYS A 6 33.68 62.64 -60.01
CA LYS A 6 34.10 62.04 -58.72
C LYS A 6 33.25 62.51 -57.54
N SER A 7 32.94 63.80 -57.48
CA SER A 7 32.08 64.37 -56.43
C SER A 7 30.66 63.78 -56.48
N PHE A 8 30.10 63.63 -57.69
CA PHE A 8 28.78 63.05 -57.89
C PHE A 8 28.74 61.56 -57.48
N PHE A 9 29.75 60.77 -57.84
CA PHE A 9 29.82 59.35 -57.48
C PHE A 9 29.93 59.12 -55.97
N ILE A 10 30.74 59.93 -55.27
CA ILE A 10 30.88 59.86 -53.81
C ILE A 10 29.58 60.27 -53.11
N PHE A 11 28.87 61.26 -53.65
CA PHE A 11 27.58 61.69 -53.11
C PHE A 11 26.50 60.62 -53.28
N VAL A 12 26.42 59.98 -54.46
CA VAL A 12 25.47 58.89 -54.72
C VAL A 12 25.76 57.68 -53.84
N ILE A 13 27.02 57.28 -53.67
CA ILE A 13 27.40 56.17 -52.77
C ILE A 13 27.07 56.49 -51.31
N LYS A 14 27.37 57.70 -50.82
CA LYS A 14 27.02 58.09 -49.44
C LYS A 14 25.50 58.14 -49.20
N PHE A 15 24.73 58.60 -50.19
CA PHE A 15 23.28 58.73 -50.09
C PHE A 15 22.57 57.37 -50.15
N THR A 16 23.03 56.44 -50.99
CA THR A 16 22.47 55.08 -51.08
C THR A 16 22.86 54.24 -49.86
N TRP A 17 24.11 54.31 -49.40
CA TRP A 17 24.53 53.61 -48.17
C TRP A 17 23.83 54.14 -46.91
N GLY A 18 23.63 55.46 -46.79
CA GLY A 18 22.89 56.03 -45.66
C GLY A 18 21.42 55.58 -45.60
N LYS A 19 20.78 55.39 -46.75
CA LYS A 19 19.42 54.83 -46.83
C LYS A 19 19.40 53.33 -46.52
N ILE A 20 20.37 52.56 -46.99
CA ILE A 20 20.49 51.12 -46.71
C ILE A 20 20.74 50.88 -45.21
N ILE A 21 21.63 51.65 -44.57
CA ILE A 21 21.91 51.54 -43.13
C ILE A 21 20.66 51.89 -42.30
N LYS A 22 19.91 52.93 -42.69
CA LYS A 22 18.62 53.26 -42.04
C LYS A 22 17.56 52.18 -42.24
N LEU A 23 17.50 51.57 -43.43
CA LEU A 23 16.57 50.48 -43.71
C LEU A 23 16.94 49.23 -42.88
N ILE A 24 18.22 48.89 -42.81
CA ILE A 24 18.74 47.78 -42.01
C ILE A 24 18.53 48.04 -40.51
N SER A 25 18.78 49.24 -40.00
CA SER A 25 18.54 49.55 -38.58
C SER A 25 17.05 49.62 -38.23
N PHE A 26 16.19 50.03 -39.17
CA PHE A 26 14.74 50.01 -39.01
C PHE A 26 14.18 48.58 -39.02
N ILE A 27 14.70 47.71 -39.90
CA ILE A 27 14.37 46.28 -39.92
C ILE A 27 14.88 45.61 -38.64
N PHE A 28 16.14 45.85 -38.23
CA PHE A 28 16.68 45.33 -36.96
C PHE A 28 15.90 45.83 -35.75
N SER A 29 15.51 47.11 -35.71
CA SER A 29 14.70 47.68 -34.62
C SER A 29 13.35 46.99 -34.48
N LYS A 30 12.67 46.68 -35.59
CA LYS A 30 11.42 45.93 -35.58
C LYS A 30 11.61 44.46 -35.21
N SER A 31 12.63 43.80 -35.75
CA SER A 31 12.94 42.40 -35.48
C SER A 31 13.35 42.17 -34.02
N VAL A 32 14.17 43.06 -33.44
CA VAL A 32 14.58 43.00 -32.04
C VAL A 32 13.38 43.16 -31.10
N GLY A 33 12.44 44.05 -31.43
CA GLY A 33 11.19 44.20 -30.67
C GLY A 33 10.33 42.94 -30.67
N ILE A 34 10.21 42.26 -31.82
CA ILE A 34 9.49 40.98 -31.93
C ILE A 34 10.19 39.89 -31.12
N ILE A 35 11.52 39.78 -31.19
CA ILE A 35 12.30 38.80 -30.43
C ILE A 35 12.13 39.01 -28.92
N PHE A 36 12.14 40.26 -28.46
CA PHE A 36 11.92 40.57 -27.06
C PHE A 36 10.50 40.23 -26.61
N LEU A 37 9.51 40.53 -27.46
CA LEU A 37 8.11 40.20 -27.19
C LEU A 37 7.90 38.68 -27.14
N THR A 38 8.44 37.92 -28.08
CA THR A 38 8.33 36.46 -28.07
C THR A 38 9.08 35.85 -26.90
N PHE A 39 10.24 36.39 -26.54
CA PHE A 39 10.98 35.94 -25.35
C PHE A 39 10.18 36.19 -24.06
N ILE A 40 9.58 37.37 -23.89
CA ILE A 40 8.72 37.67 -22.73
C ILE A 40 7.49 36.75 -22.72
N LEU A 41 6.83 36.58 -23.87
CA LEU A 41 5.66 35.71 -23.98
C LEU A 41 6.01 34.25 -23.65
N VAL A 42 7.10 33.71 -24.21
CA VAL A 42 7.52 32.33 -23.97
C VAL A 42 7.94 32.12 -22.52
N ASN A 43 8.69 33.05 -21.92
CA ASN A 43 9.11 32.90 -20.52
C ASN A 43 7.95 33.08 -19.53
N PHE A 44 7.08 34.05 -19.76
CA PHE A 44 5.99 34.34 -18.83
C PHE A 44 4.86 33.30 -18.96
N PHE A 45 4.39 33.04 -20.18
CA PHE A 45 3.34 32.03 -20.40
C PHE A 45 3.89 30.62 -20.27
N GLY A 46 5.08 30.34 -20.79
CA GLY A 46 5.72 29.02 -20.64
C GLY A 46 6.10 28.72 -19.19
N GLY A 47 6.61 29.71 -18.44
CA GLY A 47 6.92 29.57 -17.02
C GLY A 47 5.66 29.27 -16.18
N LYS A 48 4.59 30.05 -16.38
CA LYS A 48 3.33 29.83 -15.66
C LYS A 48 2.68 28.47 -15.99
N LEU A 49 2.68 28.08 -17.27
CA LEU A 49 2.18 26.77 -17.69
C LEU A 49 3.03 25.62 -17.14
N ALA A 50 4.36 25.77 -17.14
CA ALA A 50 5.27 24.78 -16.57
C ALA A 50 5.06 24.63 -15.06
N GLU A 51 4.86 25.73 -14.33
CA GLU A 51 4.58 25.70 -12.89
C GLU A 51 3.26 24.99 -12.57
N GLU A 52 2.18 25.30 -13.29
CA GLU A 52 0.89 24.62 -13.11
C GLU A 52 0.98 23.13 -13.45
N ALA A 53 1.67 22.77 -14.54
CA ALA A 53 1.88 21.37 -14.92
C ALA A 53 2.75 20.63 -13.89
N GLN A 54 3.82 21.26 -13.41
CA GLN A 54 4.72 20.69 -12.39
C GLN A 54 3.99 20.48 -11.07
N LYS A 55 3.14 21.42 -10.65
CA LYS A 55 2.30 21.29 -9.46
C LYS A 55 1.35 20.11 -9.59
N ARG A 56 0.58 20.03 -10.69
CA ARG A 56 -0.36 18.91 -10.93
C ARG A 56 0.35 17.56 -10.96
N PHE A 57 1.51 17.50 -11.59
CA PHE A 57 2.32 16.28 -11.62
C PHE A 57 2.85 15.91 -10.24
N SER A 58 3.31 16.88 -9.45
CA SER A 58 3.78 16.68 -8.08
C SER A 58 2.65 16.15 -7.18
N ASP A 59 1.48 16.77 -7.25
CA ASP A 59 0.30 16.37 -6.47
C ASP A 59 -0.13 14.93 -6.82
N TYR A 60 -0.21 14.62 -8.12
CA TYR A 60 -0.53 13.27 -8.61
C TYR A 60 0.50 12.23 -8.15
N GLN A 61 1.79 12.54 -8.24
CA GLN A 61 2.84 11.63 -7.81
C GLN A 61 2.85 11.43 -6.30
N HIS A 62 2.55 12.47 -5.52
CA HIS A 62 2.40 12.38 -4.08
C HIS A 62 1.24 11.47 -3.70
N GLU A 63 0.06 11.68 -4.29
CA GLU A 63 -1.13 10.85 -4.05
C GLU A 63 -0.86 9.39 -4.42
N LYS A 64 -0.27 9.13 -5.59
CA LYS A 64 0.10 7.77 -6.01
C LYS A 64 1.09 7.12 -5.05
N THR A 65 2.12 7.85 -4.62
CA THR A 65 3.13 7.34 -3.68
C THR A 65 2.51 6.97 -2.34
N LEU A 66 1.62 7.83 -1.82
CA LEU A 66 0.90 7.59 -0.58
C LEU A 66 -0.01 6.36 -0.70
N LYS A 67 -0.73 6.24 -1.82
CA LYS A 67 -1.57 5.07 -2.10
C LYS A 67 -0.76 3.77 -2.16
N ASP A 68 0.38 3.80 -2.85
CA ASP A 68 1.28 2.65 -2.93
C ASP A 68 1.87 2.29 -1.56
N SER A 69 2.16 3.27 -0.69
CA SER A 69 2.62 2.99 0.68
C SER A 69 1.54 2.37 1.56
N GLU A 70 0.31 2.89 1.48
CA GLU A 70 -0.84 2.34 2.22
C GLU A 70 -1.15 0.90 1.79
N LEU A 71 -1.13 0.62 0.48
CA LEU A 71 -1.31 -0.73 -0.06
C LEU A 71 -0.23 -1.70 0.42
N LYS A 72 1.04 -1.27 0.42
CA LYS A 72 2.15 -2.10 0.91
C LYS A 72 2.01 -2.38 2.41
N ALA A 73 1.67 -1.37 3.20
CA ALA A 73 1.47 -1.54 4.64
C ALA A 73 0.30 -2.49 4.93
N ALA A 74 -0.85 -2.28 4.29
CA ALA A 74 -2.01 -3.17 4.42
C ALA A 74 -1.69 -4.61 3.99
N THR A 75 -0.97 -4.79 2.88
CA THR A 75 -0.55 -6.12 2.42
C THR A 75 0.33 -6.82 3.46
N LYS A 76 1.29 -6.09 4.05
CA LYS A 76 2.14 -6.63 5.10
C LYS A 76 1.34 -7.05 6.34
N VAL A 77 0.37 -6.22 6.77
CA VAL A 77 -0.52 -6.56 7.89
C VAL A 77 -1.32 -7.83 7.58
N PHE A 78 -1.89 -7.92 6.37
CA PHE A 78 -2.59 -9.12 5.91
C PHE A 78 -1.69 -10.36 5.95
N GLU A 79 -0.48 -10.30 5.40
CA GLU A 79 0.47 -11.41 5.39
C GLU A 79 0.86 -11.85 6.79
N GLU A 80 1.13 -10.89 7.69
CA GLU A 80 1.49 -11.17 9.07
C GLU A 80 0.35 -11.86 9.83
N VAL A 81 -0.87 -11.32 9.75
CA VAL A 81 -2.05 -11.87 10.45
C VAL A 81 -2.44 -13.22 9.88
N SER A 82 -2.50 -13.38 8.54
CA SER A 82 -2.81 -14.67 7.90
C SER A 82 -1.82 -15.74 8.32
N ARG A 83 -0.51 -15.44 8.25
CA ARG A 83 0.53 -16.38 8.64
C ARG A 83 0.42 -16.80 10.11
N LEU A 84 0.07 -15.87 10.99
CA LEU A 84 -0.07 -16.15 12.42
C LEU A 84 -1.30 -17.03 12.69
N MET A 85 -2.44 -16.74 12.07
CA MET A 85 -3.63 -17.58 12.10
C MET A 85 -3.33 -19.00 11.59
N ASP A 86 -2.73 -19.12 10.41
CA ASP A 86 -2.42 -20.40 9.79
C ASP A 86 -1.42 -21.22 10.62
N LYS A 87 -0.35 -20.57 11.14
CA LYS A 87 0.61 -21.22 12.07
C LYS A 87 -0.14 -21.81 13.25
N ARG A 88 -1.03 -21.03 13.88
CA ARG A 88 -1.75 -21.45 15.08
C ARG A 88 -2.74 -22.57 14.82
N ILE A 89 -3.56 -22.46 13.77
CA ILE A 89 -4.50 -23.52 13.36
C ILE A 89 -3.74 -24.82 13.13
N TYR A 90 -2.67 -24.78 12.34
CA TYR A 90 -1.84 -25.94 12.06
C TYR A 90 -1.26 -26.59 13.32
N ARG A 91 -0.79 -25.79 14.30
CA ARG A 91 -0.30 -26.35 15.58
C ARG A 91 -1.41 -27.01 16.39
N MET A 92 -2.62 -26.47 16.36
CA MET A 92 -3.78 -27.05 17.04
C MET A 92 -4.19 -28.37 16.39
N GLU A 93 -4.26 -28.43 15.06
CA GLU A 93 -4.56 -29.66 14.31
C GLU A 93 -3.54 -30.74 14.60
N LYS A 94 -2.25 -30.40 14.52
CA LYS A 94 -1.17 -31.35 14.76
C LYS A 94 -1.21 -31.92 16.17
N LEU A 95 -1.46 -31.07 17.18
CA LEU A 95 -1.67 -31.55 18.55
C LEU A 95 -2.92 -32.45 18.65
N ASN A 96 -4.04 -32.07 18.03
CA ASN A 96 -5.25 -32.89 18.04
C ASN A 96 -5.02 -34.27 17.41
N TRP A 97 -4.29 -34.33 16.29
CA TRP A 97 -3.95 -35.58 15.62
C TRP A 97 -3.14 -36.51 16.52
N GLU A 98 -2.11 -35.99 17.19
CA GLU A 98 -1.32 -36.80 18.12
C GLU A 98 -2.12 -37.23 19.35
N LEU A 99 -3.00 -36.37 19.86
CA LEU A 99 -3.89 -36.71 20.98
C LEU A 99 -4.91 -37.79 20.61
N LYS A 100 -5.44 -37.78 19.39
CA LYS A 100 -6.33 -38.81 18.86
C LYS A 100 -5.59 -40.14 18.65
N ASP A 101 -4.39 -40.12 18.09
CA ASP A 101 -3.58 -41.33 17.94
C ASP A 101 -3.21 -41.93 19.31
N ASN A 102 -2.88 -41.06 20.28
CA ASN A 102 -2.68 -41.39 21.69
C ASN A 102 -1.63 -42.49 21.96
N LYS A 103 -0.70 -42.73 21.02
CA LYS A 103 0.33 -43.79 21.13
C LYS A 103 1.60 -43.33 21.84
N ASP A 104 2.11 -42.15 21.45
CA ASP A 104 3.42 -41.64 21.86
C ASP A 104 3.28 -40.35 22.69
N LEU A 105 3.45 -40.47 24.01
CA LEU A 105 3.35 -39.35 24.95
C LEU A 105 4.45 -38.31 24.73
N VAL A 106 5.66 -38.73 24.34
CA VAL A 106 6.78 -37.80 24.09
C VAL A 106 6.48 -36.93 22.87
N LYS A 107 5.90 -37.53 21.84
CA LYS A 107 5.48 -36.81 20.64
C LYS A 107 4.33 -35.83 20.94
N ILE A 108 3.36 -36.25 21.75
CA ILE A 108 2.24 -35.40 22.19
C ILE A 108 2.77 -34.19 22.98
N ASP A 109 3.67 -34.40 23.94
CA ASP A 109 4.27 -33.32 24.74
C ASP A 109 5.04 -32.33 23.87
N LYS A 110 5.82 -32.82 22.91
CA LYS A 110 6.47 -31.97 21.92
C LYS A 110 5.47 -31.12 21.13
N GLN A 111 4.35 -31.70 20.69
CA GLN A 111 3.32 -30.93 19.98
C GLN A 111 2.62 -29.92 20.88
N MET A 112 2.47 -30.22 22.16
CA MET A 112 1.95 -29.28 23.15
C MET A 112 2.88 -28.07 23.32
N ASP A 113 4.19 -28.29 23.32
CA ASP A 113 5.16 -27.20 23.38
C ASP A 113 5.14 -26.33 22.11
N GLU A 114 5.09 -26.94 20.91
CA GLU A 114 4.93 -26.21 19.64
C GLU A 114 3.60 -25.41 19.61
N TYR A 115 2.52 -25.98 20.16
CA TYR A 115 1.24 -25.30 20.34
C TYR A 115 1.36 -24.10 21.29
N ARG A 116 1.97 -24.27 22.46
CA ARG A 116 2.16 -23.19 23.45
C ARG A 116 2.99 -22.03 22.90
N GLU A 117 4.04 -22.32 22.13
CA GLU A 117 4.81 -21.28 21.44
C GLU A 117 3.91 -20.44 20.52
N SER A 118 3.09 -21.10 19.69
CA SER A 118 2.14 -20.38 18.82
C SER A 118 1.05 -19.63 19.59
N LEU A 119 0.69 -20.11 20.79
CA LEU A 119 -0.23 -19.43 21.69
C LEU A 119 0.37 -18.12 22.22
N TYR A 120 1.64 -18.12 22.60
CA TYR A 120 2.35 -16.92 23.04
C TYR A 120 2.51 -15.91 21.93
N ASP A 121 2.99 -16.35 20.75
CA ASP A 121 3.13 -15.47 19.57
C ASP A 121 1.83 -14.73 19.26
N TRP A 122 0.69 -15.44 19.31
CA TRP A 122 -0.63 -14.87 19.09
C TRP A 122 -1.04 -13.87 20.17
N ASN A 123 -0.83 -14.21 21.44
CA ASN A 123 -1.23 -13.33 22.54
C ASN A 123 -0.42 -12.04 22.56
N ASP A 124 0.88 -12.11 22.25
CA ASP A 124 1.79 -10.96 22.24
C ASP A 124 1.49 -10.00 21.09
N SER A 125 0.92 -10.49 19.99
CA SER A 125 0.61 -9.70 18.79
C SER A 125 -0.84 -9.26 18.70
N ARG A 126 -1.79 -9.91 19.38
CA ARG A 126 -3.24 -9.69 19.22
C ARG A 126 -3.64 -8.21 19.23
N ASN A 127 -3.29 -7.46 20.27
CA ASN A 127 -3.73 -6.06 20.39
C ASN A 127 -3.17 -5.17 19.28
N ARG A 128 -1.91 -5.42 18.88
CA ARG A 128 -1.29 -4.72 17.76
C ARG A 128 -2.01 -5.05 16.46
N ASP A 129 -2.28 -6.32 16.23
CA ASP A 129 -2.88 -6.78 14.98
C ASP A 129 -4.33 -6.30 14.84
N VAL A 130 -5.11 -6.30 15.93
CA VAL A 130 -6.47 -5.69 15.98
C VAL A 130 -6.42 -4.21 15.60
N ALA A 131 -5.51 -3.45 16.21
CA ALA A 131 -5.37 -2.01 15.93
C ALA A 131 -4.94 -1.76 14.47
N LEU A 132 -3.99 -2.53 13.96
CA LEU A 132 -3.56 -2.44 12.56
C LEU A 132 -4.69 -2.81 11.60
N MET A 133 -5.47 -3.85 11.90
CA MET A 133 -6.62 -4.21 11.08
C MET A 133 -7.67 -3.11 11.07
N GLU A 134 -7.90 -2.44 12.20
CA GLU A 134 -8.83 -1.32 12.26
C GLU A 134 -8.34 -0.14 11.42
N ILE A 135 -7.06 0.22 11.54
CA ILE A 135 -6.44 1.33 10.81
C ILE A 135 -6.41 1.06 9.30
N TYR A 136 -6.15 -0.16 8.85
CA TYR A 136 -5.98 -0.46 7.43
C TYR A 136 -7.24 -0.99 6.76
N PHE A 137 -8.06 -1.76 7.45
CA PHE A 137 -9.23 -2.44 6.88
C PHE A 137 -10.57 -1.98 7.47
N GLY A 138 -10.54 -1.21 8.55
CA GLY A 138 -11.71 -0.66 9.20
C GLY A 138 -12.26 -1.53 10.33
N LYS A 139 -13.12 -0.92 11.14
CA LYS A 139 -13.69 -1.49 12.37
C LYS A 139 -14.43 -2.81 12.16
N ASP A 140 -15.10 -2.97 11.02
CA ASP A 140 -15.81 -4.22 10.71
C ASP A 140 -14.87 -5.41 10.47
N VAL A 141 -13.62 -5.17 10.08
CA VAL A 141 -12.62 -6.23 9.90
C VAL A 141 -11.97 -6.54 11.23
N SER A 142 -11.55 -5.52 12.00
CA SER A 142 -10.98 -5.72 13.33
C SER A 142 -11.95 -6.39 14.29
N LYS A 143 -13.23 -5.98 14.28
CA LYS A 143 -14.29 -6.59 15.07
C LYS A 143 -14.53 -8.06 14.70
N TYR A 144 -14.60 -8.39 13.41
CA TYR A 144 -14.75 -9.79 12.99
C TYR A 144 -13.55 -10.65 13.41
N PHE A 145 -12.33 -10.12 13.30
CA PHE A 145 -11.16 -10.82 13.80
C PHE A 145 -11.26 -11.08 15.31
N ASP A 146 -11.64 -10.08 16.10
CA ASP A 146 -11.62 -10.19 17.56
C ASP A 146 -12.80 -10.96 18.15
N GLU A 147 -14.01 -10.77 17.60
CA GLU A 147 -15.22 -11.39 18.12
C GLU A 147 -15.47 -12.78 17.54
N ASP A 148 -15.18 -13.00 16.25
CA ASP A 148 -15.43 -14.28 15.59
C ASP A 148 -14.19 -15.18 15.59
N VAL A 149 -13.10 -14.72 14.98
CA VAL A 149 -11.90 -15.56 14.77
C VAL A 149 -11.21 -15.86 16.09
N HIS A 150 -10.92 -14.82 16.88
CA HIS A 150 -10.24 -15.00 18.16
C HIS A 150 -11.09 -15.80 19.16
N SER A 151 -12.41 -15.57 19.21
CA SER A 151 -13.28 -16.38 20.07
C SER A 151 -13.28 -17.85 19.66
N ALA A 152 -13.37 -18.16 18.36
CA ALA A 152 -13.31 -19.53 17.86
C ALA A 152 -11.96 -20.20 18.20
N ILE A 153 -10.84 -19.48 18.05
CA ILE A 153 -9.50 -19.93 18.46
C ILE A 153 -9.46 -20.28 19.95
N LYS A 154 -9.99 -19.38 20.79
CA LYS A 154 -9.99 -19.55 22.24
C LYS A 154 -10.82 -20.77 22.65
N ASP A 155 -11.99 -20.94 22.04
CA ASP A 155 -12.89 -22.05 22.34
C ASP A 155 -12.31 -23.40 21.92
N ALA A 156 -11.75 -23.48 20.70
CA ALA A 156 -11.06 -24.68 20.22
C ALA A 156 -9.81 -24.97 21.07
N GLY A 157 -9.03 -23.94 21.43
CA GLY A 157 -7.85 -24.06 22.26
C GLY A 157 -8.16 -24.59 23.67
N LYS A 158 -9.20 -24.07 24.31
CA LYS A 158 -9.64 -24.54 25.63
C LYS A 158 -10.03 -26.02 25.60
N LEU A 159 -10.77 -26.45 24.58
CA LEU A 159 -11.16 -27.85 24.43
C LEU A 159 -9.93 -28.74 24.20
N LEU A 160 -9.00 -28.30 23.35
CA LEU A 160 -7.76 -29.00 23.05
C LEU A 160 -6.85 -29.15 24.28
N GLU A 161 -6.66 -28.08 25.05
CA GLU A 161 -5.89 -28.12 26.30
C GLU A 161 -6.54 -29.07 27.32
N ASN A 162 -7.86 -29.01 27.49
CA ASN A 162 -8.57 -29.96 28.34
C ASN A 162 -8.35 -31.40 27.89
N TYR A 163 -8.39 -31.67 26.59
CA TYR A 163 -8.14 -33.00 26.04
C TYR A 163 -6.71 -33.48 26.28
N TYR A 164 -5.72 -32.59 26.19
CA TYR A 164 -4.33 -32.88 26.55
C TYR A 164 -4.17 -33.26 28.02
N TYR A 165 -4.75 -32.48 28.95
CA TYR A 165 -4.63 -32.75 30.38
C TYR A 165 -5.45 -33.94 30.89
N MET A 166 -6.37 -34.48 30.07
CA MET A 166 -7.08 -35.71 30.42
C MET A 166 -6.11 -36.89 30.51
N PRO A 167 -6.26 -37.75 31.55
CA PRO A 167 -5.56 -39.01 31.61
C PRO A 167 -5.80 -39.85 30.36
N LYS A 168 -4.78 -40.62 29.94
CA LYS A 168 -4.81 -41.39 28.70
C LYS A 168 -6.06 -42.28 28.54
N TRP A 169 -6.53 -42.87 29.63
CA TRP A 169 -7.70 -43.76 29.66
C TRP A 169 -9.06 -43.04 29.60
N GLU A 170 -9.08 -41.72 29.83
CA GLU A 170 -10.27 -40.87 29.72
C GLU A 170 -10.37 -40.16 28.37
N ARG A 171 -9.32 -40.22 27.56
CA ARG A 171 -9.29 -39.62 26.22
C ARG A 171 -10.19 -40.41 25.27
N LYS A 172 -11.30 -39.78 24.90
CA LYS A 172 -12.33 -40.33 24.01
C LYS A 172 -12.20 -39.75 22.61
N GLU A 173 -12.38 -40.59 21.60
CA GLU A 173 -12.25 -40.18 20.19
C GLU A 173 -13.26 -39.09 19.81
N GLU A 174 -14.45 -39.12 20.42
CA GLU A 174 -15.52 -38.14 20.20
C GLU A 174 -15.09 -36.71 20.54
N ILE A 175 -14.22 -36.53 21.56
CA ILE A 175 -13.68 -35.21 21.92
C ILE A 175 -12.75 -34.72 20.80
N GLY A 176 -11.94 -35.62 20.23
CA GLY A 176 -11.08 -35.32 19.10
C GLY A 176 -11.86 -34.89 17.85
N TRP A 177 -13.01 -35.51 17.57
CA TRP A 177 -13.90 -35.12 16.48
C TRP A 177 -14.61 -33.78 16.73
N GLU A 178 -14.97 -33.47 17.98
CA GLU A 178 -15.50 -32.15 18.33
C GLU A 178 -14.44 -31.06 18.08
N ILE A 179 -13.19 -31.33 18.44
CA ILE A 179 -12.07 -30.43 18.14
C ILE A 179 -11.90 -30.26 16.63
N ASP A 180 -11.91 -31.33 15.84
CA ASP A 180 -11.82 -31.25 14.37
C ASP A 180 -12.94 -30.37 13.80
N GLY A 181 -14.17 -30.51 14.30
CA GLY A 181 -15.30 -29.67 13.88
C GLY A 181 -15.08 -28.18 14.17
N ARG A 182 -14.55 -27.85 15.36
CA ARG A 182 -14.23 -26.46 15.75
C ARG A 182 -13.06 -25.90 14.94
N LEU A 183 -12.06 -26.71 14.64
CA LEU A 183 -10.93 -26.31 13.79
C LEU A 183 -11.39 -26.05 12.35
N GLY A 184 -12.27 -26.88 11.81
CA GLY A 184 -12.87 -26.64 10.48
C GLY A 184 -13.71 -25.37 10.41
N ASP A 185 -14.50 -25.05 11.45
CA ASP A 185 -15.20 -23.76 11.53
C ASP A 185 -14.22 -22.58 11.57
N LEU A 186 -13.16 -22.72 12.38
CA LEU A 186 -12.11 -21.71 12.49
C LEU A 186 -11.37 -21.48 11.15
N GLU A 187 -11.04 -22.53 10.40
CA GLU A 187 -10.46 -22.40 9.06
C GLU A 187 -11.38 -21.61 8.11
N ASN A 188 -12.69 -21.88 8.15
CA ASN A 188 -13.65 -21.16 7.34
C ASN A 188 -13.73 -19.67 7.73
N LYS A 189 -13.73 -19.36 9.03
CA LYS A 189 -13.69 -17.97 9.53
C LYS A 189 -12.39 -17.25 9.14
N SER A 190 -11.24 -17.92 9.30
CA SER A 190 -9.92 -17.40 8.88
C SER A 190 -9.90 -17.09 7.38
N LYS A 191 -10.40 -18.02 6.56
CA LYS A 191 -10.52 -17.83 5.12
C LYS A 191 -11.44 -16.65 4.76
N ALA A 192 -12.59 -16.53 5.42
CA ALA A 192 -13.51 -15.43 5.19
C ALA A 192 -12.87 -14.07 5.52
N LEU A 193 -12.14 -13.97 6.63
CA LEU A 193 -11.38 -12.78 6.99
C LEU A 193 -10.32 -12.45 5.94
N ASN A 194 -9.53 -13.45 5.51
CA ASN A 194 -8.50 -13.29 4.49
C ASN A 194 -9.06 -12.78 3.17
N ILE A 195 -10.19 -13.34 2.71
CA ILE A 195 -10.88 -12.86 1.51
C ILE A 195 -11.31 -11.39 1.68
N LYS A 196 -11.91 -11.04 2.83
CA LYS A 196 -12.34 -9.66 3.11
C LYS A 196 -11.18 -8.66 3.04
N MET A 197 -10.04 -8.98 3.63
CA MET A 197 -8.84 -8.14 3.58
C MET A 197 -8.28 -8.03 2.15
N LEU A 198 -8.15 -9.16 1.43
CA LEU A 198 -7.66 -9.17 0.05
C LEU A 198 -8.55 -8.38 -0.90
N GLU A 199 -9.87 -8.45 -0.74
CA GLU A 199 -10.80 -7.64 -1.53
C GLU A 199 -10.60 -6.14 -1.31
N LEU A 200 -10.35 -5.71 -0.07
CA LEU A 200 -10.08 -4.30 0.25
C LEU A 200 -8.76 -3.84 -0.38
N ILE A 201 -7.71 -4.68 -0.32
CA ILE A 201 -6.42 -4.42 -0.97
C ILE A 201 -6.61 -4.30 -2.49
N GLN A 202 -7.30 -5.26 -3.11
CA GLN A 202 -7.53 -5.29 -4.55
C GLN A 202 -8.32 -4.07 -5.03
N LYS A 203 -9.34 -3.66 -4.27
CA LYS A 203 -10.16 -2.47 -4.54
C LYS A 203 -9.45 -1.16 -4.15
N GLN A 204 -8.25 -1.23 -3.58
CA GLN A 204 -7.47 -0.11 -3.07
C GLN A 204 -8.23 0.74 -2.05
N LYS A 205 -9.05 0.08 -1.22
CA LYS A 205 -9.84 0.66 -0.13
C LYS A 205 -9.22 0.32 1.21
N VAL A 206 -7.99 0.78 1.42
CA VAL A 206 -7.20 0.51 2.64
C VAL A 206 -6.63 1.81 3.23
N GLY A 207 -6.35 1.78 4.53
CA GLY A 207 -5.79 2.92 5.25
C GLY A 207 -6.65 4.17 5.09
N ILE A 208 -6.02 5.31 4.87
CA ILE A 208 -6.74 6.59 4.66
C ILE A 208 -7.69 6.62 3.45
N PHE A 209 -7.58 5.64 2.53
CA PHE A 209 -8.44 5.51 1.36
C PHE A 209 -9.62 4.57 1.60
N ASN A 210 -9.76 4.00 2.79
CA ASN A 210 -10.88 3.16 3.16
C ASN A 210 -12.09 4.03 3.61
N PRO A 211 -13.23 3.99 2.89
CA PRO A 211 -14.38 4.82 3.21
C PRO A 211 -15.04 4.48 4.56
N ASN A 212 -14.74 3.30 5.13
CA ASN A 212 -15.32 2.84 6.38
C ASN A 212 -14.54 3.29 7.63
N ILE A 213 -13.47 4.07 7.45
CA ILE A 213 -12.65 4.59 8.56
C ILE A 213 -13.11 5.99 8.98
N SER A 214 -13.88 6.69 8.15
CA SER A 214 -14.30 8.09 8.36
C SER A 214 -15.72 8.26 8.92
N SER A 215 -16.26 7.30 9.67
CA SER A 215 -17.65 7.34 10.16
C SER A 215 -17.80 7.10 11.66
N ASP A 216 -16.98 7.76 12.48
CA ASP A 216 -17.29 8.02 13.90
C ASP A 216 -17.33 9.55 14.12
#